data_AF-A0A7U2QYH6-F1
#
_entry.id   AF-A0A7U2QYH6-F1
#
_cell.length_a   1.000
_cell.length_b   1.000
_cell.length_c   1.000
_cell.angle_alpha   90.00
_cell.angle_beta   90.00
_cell.angle_gamma   90.00
#
_symmetry.space_group_name_H-M   'P 1'
#
loop_
_entity.id
_entity.type
_entity.pdbx_description
1 polymer ?
#
loop_
_entity_poly.entity_id
_entity_poly.type
_entity_poly.pdbx_seq_one_letter_code
_entity_poly.pdbx_strand_id
1 'polypeptide(L)'
;MDAGLLRDRIEVYNTLKDIQGEHVPQQLACVALHGSSLLHEASVSKYTDIPGILLQYIDEFPLTDIAAHAPREAWQSLCEQAICIVHHISDRGILNEDVKTRSLTIQINSEGMFKMFMLDFALCDFHRDYKSEEEWWQMESDTR
;
A
#
# COMPACT_ATOMS: atom_id res chain seq x y z
N MET A 1 -11.51 2.50 14.21
CA MET A 1 -11.19 2.55 12.77
C MET A 1 -12.48 2.38 12.01
N ASP A 2 -12.70 3.18 10.98
CA ASP A 2 -13.88 3.05 10.12
C ASP A 2 -13.78 1.73 9.33
N ALA A 3 -14.85 0.93 9.33
CA ALA A 3 -14.89 -0.33 8.61
C ALA A 3 -14.81 -0.15 7.08
N GLY A 4 -15.07 1.07 6.58
CA GLY A 4 -14.86 1.45 5.17
C GLY A 4 -13.39 1.33 4.76
N LEU A 5 -12.49 2.02 5.46
CA LEU A 5 -11.06 2.07 5.12
C LEU A 5 -10.39 0.70 5.05
N LEU A 6 -10.80 -0.26 5.87
CA LEU A 6 -10.24 -1.62 5.78
C LEU A 6 -10.77 -2.37 4.55
N ARG A 7 -12.03 -2.19 4.19
CA ARG A 7 -12.59 -2.81 2.98
C ARG A 7 -11.86 -2.30 1.74
N ASP A 8 -11.65 -0.99 1.67
CA ASP A 8 -10.95 -0.36 0.54
C ASP A 8 -9.51 -0.90 0.45
N ARG A 9 -8.80 -1.02 1.58
CA ARG A 9 -7.46 -1.64 1.61
C ARG A 9 -7.47 -3.10 1.14
N ILE A 10 -8.41 -3.92 1.61
CA ILE A 10 -8.53 -5.32 1.15
C ILE A 10 -8.79 -5.36 -0.37
N GLU A 11 -9.60 -4.44 -0.87
CA GLU A 11 -9.89 -4.35 -2.28
C GLU A 11 -8.69 -3.90 -3.12
N VAL A 12 -7.93 -2.91 -2.65
CA VAL A 12 -6.65 -2.54 -3.27
C VAL A 12 -5.74 -3.76 -3.40
N TYR A 13 -5.52 -4.52 -2.31
CA TYR A 13 -4.68 -5.71 -2.39
C TYR A 13 -5.25 -6.79 -3.32
N ASN A 14 -6.57 -6.99 -3.37
CA ASN A 14 -7.19 -7.91 -4.32
C ASN A 14 -6.96 -7.48 -5.79
N THR A 15 -7.05 -6.19 -6.08
CA THR A 15 -6.82 -5.63 -7.42
C THR A 15 -5.35 -5.70 -7.82
N LEU A 16 -4.43 -5.52 -6.87
CA LEU A 16 -2.98 -5.57 -7.07
C LEU A 16 -2.37 -6.98 -6.94
N LYS A 17 -3.20 -8.03 -6.92
CA LYS A 17 -2.79 -9.41 -6.61
C LYS A 17 -1.63 -9.92 -7.47
N ASP A 18 -1.55 -9.49 -8.73
CA ASP A 18 -0.54 -9.91 -9.68
C ASP A 18 0.82 -9.23 -9.50
N ILE A 19 0.89 -8.12 -8.76
CA ILE A 19 2.14 -7.40 -8.43
C ILE A 19 2.55 -7.53 -6.96
N GLN A 20 1.80 -8.31 -6.18
CA GLN A 20 2.13 -8.62 -4.79
C GLN A 20 3.41 -9.44 -4.66
N GLY A 21 4.31 -9.05 -3.76
CA GLY A 21 5.64 -9.61 -3.59
C GLY A 21 6.69 -9.06 -4.56
N GLU A 22 6.26 -8.26 -5.53
CA GLU A 22 7.13 -7.60 -6.50
C GLU A 22 7.21 -6.09 -6.30
N HIS A 23 6.06 -5.41 -6.30
CA HIS A 23 5.97 -3.95 -6.19
C HIS A 23 5.20 -3.48 -4.97
N VAL A 24 4.37 -4.36 -4.40
CA VAL A 24 3.62 -4.14 -3.17
C VAL A 24 3.78 -5.38 -2.28
N PRO A 25 3.74 -5.27 -0.94
CA PRO A 25 3.84 -6.44 -0.07
C PRO A 25 2.74 -7.46 -0.35
N GLN A 26 3.01 -8.74 -0.13
CA GLN A 26 1.96 -9.76 -0.19
C GLN A 26 0.97 -9.58 0.98
N GLN A 27 -0.32 -9.65 0.69
CA GLN A 27 -1.35 -9.83 1.70
C GLN A 27 -1.40 -11.30 2.10
N LEU A 28 -0.94 -11.59 3.32
CA LEU A 28 -0.85 -12.95 3.84
C LEU A 28 -2.18 -13.41 4.44
N ALA A 29 -2.91 -12.51 5.10
CA ALA A 29 -4.20 -12.81 5.72
C ALA A 29 -5.03 -11.55 6.01
N CYS A 30 -6.35 -11.72 6.11
CA CYS A 30 -7.21 -10.82 6.87
C CYS A 30 -7.34 -11.35 8.31
N VAL A 31 -7.19 -10.48 9.29
CA VAL A 31 -7.22 -10.85 10.72
C VAL A 31 -8.26 -10.02 11.46
N ALA A 32 -8.77 -10.56 12.58
CA ALA A 32 -9.58 -9.82 13.53
C ALA A 32 -9.02 -10.07 14.93
N LEU A 33 -8.63 -8.99 15.62
CA LEU A 33 -8.22 -9.06 17.02
C LEU A 33 -9.46 -8.85 17.89
N HIS A 34 -9.81 -9.88 18.65
CA HIS A 34 -10.95 -9.82 19.57
C HIS A 34 -10.56 -9.08 20.85
N GLY A 35 -11.36 -8.09 21.25
CA GLY A 35 -11.16 -7.39 22.50
C GLY A 35 -11.29 -8.32 23.71
N SER A 36 -10.29 -8.27 24.60
CA SER A 36 -10.28 -9.01 25.87
C SER A 36 -11.33 -8.43 26.84
N SER A 37 -12.58 -8.89 26.73
CA SER A 37 -13.55 -8.76 27.83
C SER A 37 -14.14 -10.13 28.13
N LEU A 38 -13.91 -10.60 29.37
CA LEU A 38 -14.37 -11.89 29.90
C LEU A 38 -15.92 -12.00 29.99
N LEU A 39 -16.64 -10.95 29.60
CA LEU A 39 -18.09 -10.89 29.51
C LEU A 39 -18.50 -10.64 28.04
N HIS A 40 -18.14 -11.58 27.16
CA HIS A 40 -18.39 -11.44 25.73
C HIS A 40 -19.78 -11.98 25.38
N GLU A 41 -20.81 -11.15 25.58
CA GLU A 41 -22.08 -11.37 24.89
C GLU A 41 -21.85 -11.17 23.38
N ALA A 42 -22.39 -12.07 22.55
CA ALA A 42 -22.27 -12.02 21.08
C ALA A 42 -22.80 -10.71 20.46
N SER A 43 -23.54 -9.91 21.22
CA SER A 43 -24.07 -8.60 20.84
C SER A 43 -23.02 -7.47 20.83
N VAL A 44 -21.92 -7.62 21.59
CA VAL A 44 -20.89 -6.59 21.79
C VAL A 44 -19.65 -6.80 20.92
N SER A 45 -19.45 -8.01 20.38
CA SER A 45 -18.30 -8.41 19.56
C SER A 45 -18.00 -7.45 18.40
N LYS A 46 -19.04 -7.00 17.69
CA LYS A 46 -18.95 -6.06 16.57
C LYS A 46 -18.34 -4.69 16.92
N TYR A 47 -18.28 -4.34 18.21
CA TYR A 47 -17.68 -3.09 18.69
C TYR A 47 -16.29 -3.27 19.28
N THR A 48 -15.88 -4.51 19.55
CA THR A 48 -14.60 -4.85 20.19
C THR A 48 -13.61 -5.49 19.22
N ASP A 49 -14.10 -6.03 18.10
CA ASP A 49 -13.26 -6.63 17.09
C ASP A 49 -12.52 -5.54 16.31
N ILE A 50 -11.20 -5.67 16.26
CA ILE A 50 -10.32 -4.78 15.51
C ILE A 50 -9.87 -5.54 14.27
N PRO A 51 -10.48 -5.28 13.11
CA PRO A 51 -10.12 -5.99 11.89
C PRO A 51 -8.84 -5.39 11.29
N GLY A 52 -8.08 -6.19 10.56
CA GLY A 52 -6.80 -5.78 9.95
C GLY A 52 -6.34 -6.73 8.86
N ILE A 53 -5.20 -6.39 8.25
CA ILE A 53 -4.51 -7.21 7.26
C ILE A 53 -3.09 -7.52 7.75
N LEU A 54 -2.64 -8.74 7.51
CA LEU A 54 -1.26 -9.16 7.71
C LEU A 54 -0.53 -9.08 6.37
N LEU A 55 0.59 -8.34 6.34
CA LEU A 55 1.39 -8.12 5.15
C LEU A 55 2.75 -8.81 5.25
N GLN A 56 3.35 -9.10 4.10
CA GLN A 56 4.74 -9.50 3.99
C GLN A 56 5.63 -8.48 4.71
N TYR A 57 6.50 -8.99 5.58
CA TYR A 57 7.50 -8.18 6.24
C TYR A 57 8.59 -7.79 5.24
N ILE A 58 8.91 -6.50 5.17
CA ILE A 58 10.00 -5.93 4.38
C ILE A 58 10.98 -5.26 5.35
N ASP A 59 12.19 -5.82 5.47
CA ASP A 59 13.09 -5.61 6.62
C ASP A 59 14.04 -4.41 6.50
N GLU A 60 13.59 -3.23 6.10
CA GLU A 60 14.53 -2.22 5.58
C GLU A 60 14.08 -0.76 5.79
N PHE A 61 14.60 0.20 5.01
CA PHE A 61 14.46 1.64 5.23
C PHE A 61 13.51 2.33 4.21
N PRO A 62 12.83 3.42 4.61
CA PRO A 62 11.97 4.19 3.71
C PRO A 62 12.78 5.04 2.72
N LEU A 63 12.19 5.39 1.57
CA LEU A 63 12.82 6.25 0.57
C LEU A 63 13.18 7.64 1.12
N THR A 64 12.53 8.12 2.20
CA THR A 64 12.94 9.36 2.90
C THR A 64 14.39 9.32 3.37
N ASP A 65 14.90 8.14 3.69
CA ASP A 65 16.18 7.95 4.36
C ASP A 65 17.27 7.47 3.40
N ILE A 66 17.00 7.50 2.08
CA ILE A 66 17.89 7.02 1.02
C ILE A 66 19.32 7.57 1.13
N ALA A 67 19.49 8.81 1.58
CA ALA A 67 20.80 9.43 1.71
C ALA A 67 21.69 8.83 2.82
N ALA A 68 21.08 8.17 3.82
CA ALA A 68 21.80 7.50 4.89
C ALA A 68 22.16 6.05 4.54
N HIS A 69 21.45 5.43 3.59
CA HIS A 69 21.50 3.97 3.38
C HIS A 69 21.95 3.54 1.98
N ALA A 70 21.78 4.38 0.95
CA ALA A 70 22.08 4.00 -0.44
C ALA A 70 23.12 4.95 -1.09
N PRO A 71 24.06 4.40 -1.88
CA PRO A 71 25.01 5.21 -2.64
C PRO A 71 24.27 6.02 -3.72
N ARG A 72 24.79 7.20 -4.06
CA ARG A 72 24.13 8.15 -4.99
C ARG A 72 23.88 7.56 -6.36
N GLU A 73 24.74 6.64 -6.79
CA GLU A 73 24.67 5.93 -8.06
C GLU A 73 23.38 5.09 -8.18
N ALA A 74 22.82 4.64 -7.06
CA ALA A 74 21.57 3.86 -7.03
C ALA A 74 20.30 4.73 -7.05
N TRP A 75 20.41 6.04 -6.76
CA TRP A 75 19.24 6.89 -6.54
C TRP A 75 18.37 7.03 -7.78
N GLN A 76 18.99 7.17 -8.97
CA GLN A 76 18.25 7.27 -10.22
C GLN A 76 17.40 6.02 -10.46
N SER A 77 17.98 4.83 -10.29
CA SER A 77 17.25 3.57 -10.45
C SER A 77 16.13 3.41 -9.42
N LEU A 78 16.33 3.88 -8.18
CA LEU A 78 15.29 3.87 -7.15
C LEU A 78 14.13 4.82 -7.46
N CYS A 79 14.42 6.02 -7.97
CA CYS A 79 13.39 6.95 -8.45
C CYS A 79 12.61 6.37 -9.64
N GLU A 80 13.28 5.70 -10.57
CA GLU A 80 12.62 5.02 -11.69
C GLU A 80 11.72 3.88 -11.20
N GLN A 81 12.18 3.07 -10.24
CA GLN A 81 11.33 2.06 -9.60
C GLN A 81 10.10 2.67 -8.94
N ALA A 82 10.23 3.79 -8.22
CA ALA A 82 9.10 4.49 -7.60
C ALA A 82 8.04 4.88 -8.66
N ILE A 83 8.49 5.48 -9.76
CA ILE A 83 7.61 5.89 -10.88
C ILE A 83 6.93 4.67 -11.50
N CYS A 84 7.68 3.59 -11.75
CA CYS A 84 7.12 2.35 -12.28
C CYS A 84 6.05 1.75 -11.37
N ILE A 85 6.27 1.74 -10.05
CA ILE A 85 5.28 1.22 -9.09
C ILE A 85 3.99 2.05 -9.14
N VAL A 86 4.10 3.39 -9.14
CA VAL A 86 2.93 4.28 -9.25
C VAL A 86 2.16 4.03 -10.55
N HIS A 87 2.85 3.91 -11.68
CA HIS A 87 2.20 3.58 -12.95
C HIS A 87 1.53 2.21 -12.92
N HIS A 88 2.18 1.17 -12.38
CA HIS A 88 1.57 -0.15 -12.26
C HIS A 88 0.30 -0.14 -11.40
N ILE A 89 0.26 0.67 -10.35
CA ILE A 89 -0.94 0.81 -9.53
C ILE A 89 -2.03 1.56 -10.32
N SER A 90 -1.67 2.66 -11.00
CA SER A 90 -2.62 3.43 -11.81
C SER A 90 -3.20 2.65 -12.99
N ASP A 91 -2.39 1.84 -13.68
CA ASP A 91 -2.81 0.97 -14.79
C ASP A 91 -3.89 -0.05 -14.37
N ARG A 92 -4.02 -0.31 -13.06
CA ARG A 92 -5.04 -1.18 -12.47
C ARG A 92 -6.26 -0.40 -11.95
N GLY A 93 -6.37 0.88 -12.30
CA GLY A 93 -7.47 1.76 -11.95
C GLY A 93 -7.46 2.18 -10.48
N ILE A 94 -6.28 2.30 -9.86
CA ILE A 94 -6.12 2.75 -8.47
C ILE A 94 -5.29 4.02 -8.44
N LEU A 95 -5.83 5.06 -7.82
CA LEU A 95 -5.11 6.30 -7.53
C LEU A 95 -4.80 6.32 -6.03
N ASN A 96 -3.52 6.37 -5.67
CA ASN A 96 -3.09 6.54 -4.28
C ASN A 96 -2.84 8.04 -4.02
N GLU A 97 -3.64 8.66 -3.15
CA GLU A 97 -3.52 10.09 -2.84
C GLU A 97 -2.39 10.39 -1.83
N ASP A 98 -1.88 9.37 -1.11
CA ASP A 98 -0.81 9.53 -0.12
C ASP A 98 0.54 8.97 -0.60
N VAL A 99 0.85 9.14 -1.89
CA VAL A 99 2.18 8.81 -2.44
C VAL A 99 3.21 9.79 -1.89
N LYS A 100 4.02 9.33 -0.95
CA LYS A 100 5.09 10.08 -0.30
C LYS A 100 6.31 9.19 -0.15
N THR A 101 7.48 9.79 0.02
CA THR A 101 8.72 9.03 0.19
C THR A 101 8.70 8.07 1.40
N ARG A 102 7.83 8.29 2.40
CA ARG A 102 7.64 7.36 3.54
C ARG A 102 6.77 6.15 3.22
N SER A 103 5.92 6.23 2.19
CA SER A 103 5.07 5.12 1.74
C SER A 103 5.80 4.22 0.75
N LEU A 104 7.07 4.50 0.45
CA LEU A 104 7.95 3.64 -0.35
C LEU A 104 9.06 3.11 0.55
N THR A 105 9.19 1.79 0.64
CA THR A 105 10.26 1.12 1.38
C THR A 105 11.19 0.41 0.40
N ILE A 106 12.48 0.47 0.68
CA ILE A 106 13.52 -0.12 -0.18
C ILE A 106 14.04 -1.35 0.54
N GLN A 107 14.17 -2.48 -0.15
CA GLN A 107 14.82 -3.68 0.35
C GLN A 107 16.11 -4.00 -0.37
N ILE A 108 17.14 -4.42 0.36
CA ILE A 108 18.39 -4.92 -0.17
C ILE A 108 18.31 -6.44 -0.15
N ASN A 109 18.36 -7.05 -1.32
CA ASN A 109 18.38 -8.51 -1.41
C ASN A 109 19.76 -9.08 -1.03
N SER A 110 19.89 -10.41 -0.97
CA SER A 110 21.16 -11.09 -0.65
C SER A 110 22.30 -10.79 -1.63
N GLU A 111 22.01 -10.26 -2.81
CA GLU A 111 22.97 -9.88 -3.84
C GLU A 111 23.37 -8.39 -3.74
N GLY A 112 22.83 -7.65 -2.76
CA GLY A 112 23.07 -6.21 -2.59
C GLY A 112 22.23 -5.32 -3.53
N MET A 113 21.24 -5.89 -4.22
CA MET A 113 20.38 -5.15 -5.14
C MET A 113 19.20 -4.54 -4.40
N PHE A 114 18.90 -3.28 -4.72
CA PHE A 114 17.77 -2.55 -4.16
C PHE A 114 16.47 -2.87 -4.90
N LYS A 115 15.43 -3.22 -4.15
CA LYS A 115 14.07 -3.48 -4.61
C LYS A 115 13.09 -2.62 -3.83
N MET A 116 12.30 -1.80 -4.52
CA MET A 116 11.33 -0.93 -3.87
C MET A 116 9.95 -1.59 -3.76
N PHE A 117 9.25 -1.29 -2.67
CA PHE A 117 7.86 -1.65 -2.44
C PHE A 117 7.06 -0.41 -2.04
N MET A 118 5.85 -0.27 -2.56
CA MET A 118 4.88 0.68 -2.03
C MET A 118 4.08 0.05 -0.89
N LEU A 119 4.07 0.79 0.21
CA LEU A 119 3.26 0.60 1.40
C LEU A 119 2.15 1.66 1.40
N ASP A 120 1.24 1.53 2.36
CA ASP A 120 0.19 2.49 2.66
C ASP A 120 -0.80 2.78 1.51
N PHE A 121 -1.97 2.14 1.63
CA PHE A 121 -3.10 2.28 0.72
C PHE A 121 -4.35 2.76 1.47
N ALA A 122 -4.16 3.55 2.52
CA ALA A 122 -5.26 4.02 3.34
C ALA A 122 -6.14 5.08 2.64
N LEU A 123 -5.59 5.78 1.66
CA LEU A 123 -6.25 6.83 0.87
C LEU A 123 -6.09 6.47 -0.61
N CYS A 124 -6.97 5.60 -1.10
CA CYS A 124 -7.00 5.20 -2.49
C CYS A 124 -8.40 5.36 -3.07
N ASP A 125 -8.44 5.89 -4.28
CA ASP A 125 -9.64 5.94 -5.09
C ASP A 125 -9.57 4.92 -6.22
N PHE A 126 -10.73 4.43 -6.64
CA PHE A 126 -10.86 3.49 -7.75
C PHE A 126 -11.48 4.18 -8.96
N HIS A 127 -10.93 3.92 -10.16
CA HIS A 127 -11.41 4.48 -11.43
C HIS A 127 -12.92 4.34 -11.62
N ARG A 128 -13.47 3.18 -11.26
CA ARG A 128 -14.90 2.87 -11.34
C ARG A 128 -15.83 3.75 -10.48
N ASP A 129 -15.28 4.46 -9.48
CA ASP A 129 -16.06 5.32 -8.59
C ASP A 129 -16.27 6.73 -9.20
N TYR A 130 -15.56 7.04 -10.29
CA TYR A 130 -15.68 8.26 -11.04
C TYR A 130 -16.76 8.16 -12.13
N LYS A 131 -17.39 9.31 -12.47
CA LYS A 131 -18.53 9.34 -13.40
C LYS A 131 -18.13 9.39 -14.87
N SER A 132 -16.91 9.83 -15.17
CA SER A 132 -16.38 9.86 -16.53
C SER A 132 -14.87 9.69 -16.56
N GLU A 133 -14.36 9.31 -17.73
CA GLU A 133 -12.92 9.23 -17.99
C GLU A 133 -12.24 10.58 -17.77
N GLU A 134 -12.88 11.68 -18.18
CA GLU A 134 -12.33 13.02 -17.99
C GLU A 134 -12.16 13.40 -16.51
N GLU A 135 -13.09 12.97 -15.66
CA GLU A 135 -13.00 13.17 -14.20
C GLU A 135 -11.81 12.39 -13.61
N TRP A 136 -11.63 11.14 -14.06
CA TRP A 136 -10.48 10.33 -13.68
C TRP A 136 -9.15 10.93 -14.15
N TRP A 137 -9.03 11.27 -15.43
CA TRP A 137 -7.79 11.81 -16.00
C TRP A 137 -7.40 13.14 -15.35
N GLN A 138 -8.38 13.97 -14.96
CA GLN A 138 -8.12 15.21 -14.24
C GLN A 138 -7.48 14.91 -12.87
N MET A 139 -8.08 14.01 -12.08
CA MET A 139 -7.56 13.62 -10.77
C MET A 139 -6.20 12.93 -10.85
N GLU A 140 -6.01 12.04 -11.82
CA GLU A 140 -4.73 11.37 -12.05
C GLU A 140 -3.63 12.37 -12.43
N SER A 141 -3.96 13.39 -13.23
CA SER A 141 -3.00 14.43 -13.61
C SER A 141 -2.60 15.35 -12.46
N ASP A 142 -3.52 15.63 -11.53
CA ASP A 142 -3.27 16.49 -10.36
C ASP A 142 -2.45 15.78 -9.27
N THR A 143 -2.34 14.45 -9.34
CA THR A 143 -1.63 13.61 -8.36
C THR A 143 -0.21 13.21 -8.83
N ARG A 144 0.18 13.54 -10.07
CA ARG A 144 1.50 13.24 -10.68
C ARG A 144 2.51 14.38 -10.55
#